data_AF-A0ABC8IZI3-F1
#
_entry.id   AF-A0ABC8IZI3-F1
#
_cell.length_a   1.000
_cell.length_b   1.000
_cell.length_c   1.000
_cell.angle_alpha   90.00
_cell.angle_beta   90.00
_cell.angle_gamma   90.00
#
_symmetry.space_group_name_H-M   'P 1'
#
loop_
_entity.id
_entity.type
_entity.pdbx_description
1 polymer ?
#
loop_
_entity_poly.entity_id
_entity_poly.type
_entity_poly.pdbx_seq_one_letter_code
_entity_poly.pdbx_strand_id
1 'polypeptide(L)'
;MTTPDPTKVASWSKFLSLELDENNPRKRLSSVTSFFIDEDKKAAVLCDPKRRDKGRDMVYIVGEDNLFRKIPVGEFRLNFLSPVIYSTYAPSLVRIQQGGVMTRERKRKSRH
;
A
#
# COMPACT_ATOMS: atom_id res chain seq x y z
N MET A 1 -16.92 -35.05 7.14
CA MET A 1 -15.76 -34.28 7.61
C MET A 1 -15.18 -33.56 6.40
N THR A 2 -15.40 -32.26 6.29
CA THR A 2 -15.02 -31.48 5.10
C THR A 2 -13.66 -30.86 5.32
N THR A 3 -12.65 -31.28 4.56
CA THR A 3 -11.30 -30.72 4.59
C THR A 3 -11.33 -29.27 4.11
N PRO A 4 -10.71 -28.31 4.83
CA PRO A 4 -10.67 -26.92 4.40
C PRO A 4 -9.78 -26.78 3.15
N ASP A 5 -10.34 -26.17 2.11
CA ASP A 5 -9.68 -25.90 0.82
C ASP A 5 -8.52 -24.90 1.02
N PRO A 6 -7.28 -25.26 0.65
CA PRO A 6 -6.11 -24.39 0.80
C PRO A 6 -6.09 -23.19 -0.15
N THR A 7 -7.09 -23.02 -0.99
CA THR A 7 -7.15 -21.98 -2.02
C THR A 7 -8.22 -20.95 -1.68
N LYS A 8 -8.06 -20.25 -0.55
CA LYS A 8 -8.84 -19.04 -0.30
C LYS A 8 -8.33 -17.95 -1.24
N VAL A 9 -8.84 -17.98 -2.48
CA VAL A 9 -8.59 -16.98 -3.52
C VAL A 9 -8.78 -15.60 -2.90
N ALA A 10 -7.78 -14.74 -3.00
CA ALA A 10 -7.90 -13.36 -2.56
C ALA A 10 -9.09 -12.72 -3.30
N SER A 11 -10.15 -12.41 -2.57
CA SER A 11 -11.32 -11.74 -3.12
C SER A 11 -11.00 -10.25 -3.21
N TRP A 12 -10.53 -9.83 -4.38
CA TRP A 12 -10.31 -8.42 -4.67
C TRP A 12 -11.64 -7.76 -4.97
N SER A 13 -12.06 -6.80 -4.13
CA SER A 13 -13.20 -5.93 -4.39
C SER A 13 -12.72 -4.52 -4.68
N LYS A 14 -13.35 -3.87 -5.65
CA LYS A 14 -13.12 -2.44 -5.88
C LYS A 14 -13.59 -1.66 -4.65
N PHE A 15 -12.67 -0.90 -4.08
CA PHE A 15 -12.92 -0.12 -2.88
C PHE A 15 -13.06 1.39 -3.18
N LEU A 16 -12.06 1.95 -3.85
CA LEU A 16 -11.97 3.36 -4.19
C LEU A 16 -11.43 3.51 -5.61
N SER A 17 -11.95 4.47 -6.37
CA SER A 17 -11.40 4.88 -7.66
C SER A 17 -10.90 6.32 -7.55
N LEU A 18 -9.65 6.54 -7.95
CA LEU A 18 -9.03 7.86 -8.00
C LEU A 18 -8.80 8.27 -9.45
N GLU A 19 -9.25 9.47 -9.80
CA GLU A 19 -8.92 10.14 -11.06
C GLU A 19 -7.65 10.98 -10.88
N LEU A 20 -6.55 10.47 -11.41
CA LEU A 20 -5.29 11.20 -11.48
C LEU A 20 -5.13 11.77 -12.89
N ASP A 21 -4.61 12.99 -12.96
CA ASP A 21 -4.36 13.67 -14.22
C ASP A 21 -2.97 14.30 -14.18
N GLU A 22 -2.10 13.86 -15.08
CA GLU A 22 -0.72 14.33 -15.19
C GLU A 22 -0.62 15.76 -15.71
N ASN A 23 -1.60 16.19 -16.51
CA ASN A 23 -1.68 17.54 -17.05
C ASN A 23 -2.26 18.53 -16.04
N ASN A 24 -2.91 18.04 -14.99
CA ASN A 24 -3.45 18.86 -13.91
C ASN A 24 -2.52 18.86 -12.69
N PRO A 25 -1.86 20.00 -12.39
CA PRO A 25 -0.97 20.14 -11.23
C PRO A 25 -1.66 19.98 -9.87
N ARG A 26 -3.01 19.85 -9.82
CA ARG A 26 -3.77 19.54 -8.61
C ARG A 26 -4.08 18.04 -8.44
N LYS A 27 -4.07 17.25 -9.52
CA LYS A 27 -4.41 15.80 -9.51
C LYS A 27 -3.23 14.87 -9.78
N ARG A 28 -2.11 15.38 -10.32
CA ARG A 28 -0.85 14.63 -10.51
C ARG A 28 -0.21 14.09 -9.22
N LEU A 29 0.23 12.83 -9.16
CA LEU A 29 1.05 12.34 -8.04
C LEU A 29 2.53 12.27 -8.43
N SER A 30 3.42 12.56 -7.47
CA SER A 30 4.85 12.28 -7.60
C SER A 30 5.13 10.79 -7.46
N SER A 31 6.24 10.32 -8.06
CA SER A 31 6.76 8.96 -7.90
C SER A 31 7.11 8.56 -6.46
N VAL A 32 7.16 9.53 -5.55
CA VAL A 32 7.48 9.35 -4.11
C VAL A 32 6.27 9.62 -3.20
N THR A 33 5.06 9.56 -3.75
CA THR A 33 3.83 9.74 -2.96
C THR A 33 3.61 8.53 -2.07
N SER A 34 3.43 8.76 -0.76
CA SER A 34 2.96 7.74 0.17
C SER A 34 1.46 7.89 0.42
N PHE A 35 0.78 6.80 0.76
CA PHE A 35 -0.66 6.78 0.92
C PHE A 35 -1.12 5.93 2.10
N PHE A 36 -2.27 6.30 2.66
CA PHE A 36 -3.07 5.53 3.60
C PHE A 36 -4.48 5.41 3.04
N ILE A 37 -5.08 4.23 3.14
CA ILE A 37 -6.46 3.99 2.70
C ILE A 37 -7.29 3.70 3.94
N ASP A 38 -8.40 4.42 4.08
CA ASP A 38 -9.42 4.16 5.08
C ASP A 38 -10.58 3.43 4.40
N GLU A 39 -10.67 2.11 4.66
CA GLU A 39 -11.68 1.24 4.04
C GLU A 39 -13.11 1.59 4.51
N ASP A 40 -13.30 2.01 5.76
CA ASP A 40 -14.64 2.34 6.24
C ASP A 40 -15.13 3.68 5.68
N LYS A 41 -14.20 4.63 5.51
CA LYS A 41 -14.53 5.99 5.04
C LYS A 41 -14.47 6.18 3.52
N LYS A 42 -14.04 5.17 2.75
CA LYS A 42 -13.86 5.31 1.29
C LYS A 42 -13.01 6.49 0.89
N ALA A 43 -11.92 6.67 1.63
CA ALA A 43 -11.02 7.79 1.46
C ALA A 43 -9.56 7.32 1.42
N ALA A 44 -8.77 8.00 0.61
CA ALA A 44 -7.32 7.89 0.64
C ALA A 44 -6.72 9.20 1.17
N VAL A 45 -5.71 9.05 2.01
CA VAL A 45 -4.86 10.13 2.50
C VAL A 45 -3.52 10.00 1.80
N LEU A 46 -3.13 11.04 1.06
CA LEU A 46 -1.93 11.06 0.24
C LEU A 46 -0.96 12.11 0.77
N CYS A 47 0.31 11.73 0.84
CA CYS A 47 1.42 12.58 1.25
C CYS A 47 2.42 12.65 0.09
N ASP A 48 2.54 13.82 -0.55
CA ASP A 48 3.45 14.04 -1.65
C ASP A 48 4.50 15.13 -1.29
N PRO A 49 5.80 14.78 -1.19
CA PRO A 49 6.85 15.72 -0.84
C PRO A 49 7.01 16.87 -1.84
N LYS A 50 6.60 16.66 -3.10
CA LYS A 50 6.69 17.68 -4.16
C LYS A 50 5.54 18.66 -4.14
N ARG A 51 4.49 18.40 -3.34
CA ARG A 51 3.29 19.21 -3.29
C ARG A 51 3.18 19.95 -1.96
N ARG A 52 4.06 20.93 -1.82
CA ARG A 52 4.07 21.86 -0.69
C ARG A 52 3.31 23.12 -1.06
N ASP A 53 2.72 23.76 -0.07
CA ASP A 53 2.10 25.07 -0.24
C ASP A 53 2.75 26.05 0.73
N LYS A 54 3.34 27.13 0.20
CA LYS A 54 4.02 28.18 0.98
C LYS A 54 5.02 27.67 2.04
N GLY A 55 5.76 26.60 1.73
CA GLY A 55 6.72 26.00 2.67
C GLY A 55 6.08 25.24 3.83
N ARG A 56 4.84 24.77 3.67
CA ARG A 56 4.18 23.84 4.60
C ARG A 56 3.99 22.49 3.95
N ASP A 57 4.14 21.45 4.76
CA ASP A 57 3.83 20.10 4.34
C ASP A 57 2.31 19.92 4.31
N MET A 58 1.83 19.37 3.20
CA MET A 58 0.41 19.22 2.91
C MET A 58 0.07 17.73 2.82
N VAL A 59 -1.10 17.40 3.34
CA VAL A 59 -1.73 16.10 3.14
C VAL A 59 -2.97 16.30 2.30
N TYR A 60 -3.23 15.34 1.41
CA TYR A 60 -4.35 15.36 0.49
C TYR A 60 -5.31 14.26 0.85
N ILE A 61 -6.58 14.61 1.09
CA ILE A 61 -7.65 13.63 1.29
C ILE A 61 -8.47 13.60 0.01
N VAL A 62 -8.74 12.40 -0.49
CA VAL A 62 -9.57 12.15 -1.66
C VAL A 62 -10.56 11.04 -1.37
N GLY A 63 -11.84 11.27 -1.65
CA GLY A 63 -12.92 10.30 -1.51
C GLY A 63 -13.46 9.83 -2.85
N GLU A 64 -14.64 9.21 -2.84
CA GLU A 64 -15.34 8.74 -4.05
C GLU A 64 -15.69 9.87 -5.04
N ASP A 65 -15.83 11.11 -4.54
CA ASP A 65 -16.10 12.31 -5.33
C ASP A 65 -14.89 12.80 -6.15
N ASN A 66 -13.73 12.17 -5.97
CA ASN A 66 -12.46 12.55 -6.61
C ASN A 66 -12.04 14.00 -6.33
N LEU A 67 -12.57 14.61 -5.26
CA LEU A 67 -12.20 15.94 -4.83
C LEU A 67 -11.03 15.88 -3.86
N PHE A 68 -9.94 16.55 -4.24
CA PHE A 68 -8.74 16.63 -3.43
C PHE A 68 -8.87 17.77 -2.41
N ARG A 69 -9.09 17.42 -1.15
CA ARG A 69 -9.00 18.36 -0.03
C ARG A 69 -7.56 18.42 0.46
N LYS A 70 -6.97 19.62 0.46
CA LYS A 70 -5.62 19.86 1.00
C LYS A 70 -5.71 20.28 2.46
N ILE A 71 -4.88 19.68 3.31
CA ILE A 71 -4.81 19.99 4.74
C ILE A 71 -3.35 20.27 5.09
N PRO A 72 -3.02 21.42 5.70
CA PRO A 72 -1.67 21.68 6.21
C PRO A 72 -1.43 20.84 7.45
N VAL A 73 -0.29 20.13 7.50
CA VAL A 73 0.04 19.24 8.63
C VAL A 73 1.21 19.76 9.48
N GLY A 74 1.96 20.73 8.97
CA GLY A 74 2.97 21.42 9.77
C GLY A 74 3.89 22.32 8.95
N GLU A 75 4.83 22.94 9.66
CA GLU A 75 5.94 23.66 9.06
C GLU A 75 6.93 22.68 8.42
N PHE A 76 7.56 23.12 7.33
CA PHE A 76 8.51 22.34 6.56
C PHE A 76 9.62 21.75 7.43
N ARG A 77 9.68 20.42 7.49
CA ARG A 77 10.85 19.70 8.01
C ARG A 77 11.73 19.30 6.83
N LEU A 78 13.03 19.60 6.93
CA LEU A 78 14.02 19.52 5.84
C LEU A 78 13.87 18.29 4.91
N ASN A 79 13.48 18.59 3.67
CA ASN A 79 13.74 18.00 2.35
C ASN A 79 13.94 16.48 2.07
N PHE A 80 14.00 15.58 3.03
CA PHE A 80 14.13 14.13 2.75
C PHE A 80 13.16 13.25 3.52
N LEU A 81 12.47 13.83 4.50
CA LEU A 81 11.49 13.16 5.34
C LEU A 81 10.15 13.86 5.14
N SER A 82 9.57 13.68 3.95
CA SER A 82 8.13 13.85 3.77
C SER A 82 7.40 13.13 4.90
N PRO A 83 6.16 13.50 5.29
CA PRO A 83 5.34 12.60 6.10
C PRO A 83 5.18 11.28 5.33
N VAL A 84 6.07 10.34 5.59
CA VAL A 84 6.04 8.99 5.06
C VAL A 84 5.01 8.31 5.92
N ILE A 85 3.86 8.03 5.32
CA ILE A 85 2.94 7.08 5.93
C ILE A 85 3.66 5.74 5.87
N TYR A 86 4.27 5.34 7.00
CA TYR A 86 4.78 4.00 7.17
C TYR A 86 3.57 3.07 7.29
N SER A 87 3.11 2.58 6.15
CA SER A 87 2.20 1.44 6.14
C SER A 87 3.03 0.22 6.54
N THR A 88 3.18 -0.02 7.85
CA THR A 88 3.42 -1.38 8.32
C THR A 88 2.12 -2.13 8.12
N TYR A 89 1.83 -2.49 6.86
CA TYR A 89 0.95 -3.61 6.57
C TYR A 89 1.65 -4.81 7.19
N ALA A 90 1.35 -5.08 8.45
CA ALA A 90 1.64 -6.34 9.10
C ALA A 90 0.52 -7.26 8.61
N PRO A 91 0.72 -8.05 7.53
CA PRO A 91 -0.20 -9.16 7.32
C PRO A 91 -0.23 -9.89 8.66
N SER A 92 -1.42 -10.11 9.20
CA SER A 92 -1.55 -11.02 10.33
C SER A 92 -0.70 -12.25 9.99
N LEU A 93 0.13 -12.68 10.94
CA LEU A 93 1.05 -13.82 10.80
C LEU A 93 0.23 -15.09 10.57
N VAL A 94 -0.38 -15.21 9.39
CA VAL A 94 -0.91 -16.45 8.88
C VAL A 94 0.32 -17.28 8.64
N ARG A 95 0.58 -18.18 9.58
CA ARG A 95 1.61 -19.22 9.44
C ARG A 95 1.33 -19.94 8.12
N ILE A 96 2.10 -19.62 7.10
CA ILE A 96 2.17 -20.43 5.89
C ILE A 96 2.61 -21.80 6.38
N GLN A 97 1.71 -22.78 6.39
CA GLN A 97 2.08 -24.14 6.68
C GLN A 97 3.05 -24.55 5.57
N GLN A 98 4.32 -24.73 5.91
CA GLN A 98 5.28 -25.34 5.03
C GLN A 98 4.76 -26.75 4.73
N GLY A 99 4.16 -26.92 3.55
CA GLY A 99 3.82 -28.23 3.01
C GLY A 99 5.06 -29.12 3.10
N GLY A 100 4.86 -30.30 3.67
CA GLY A 100 5.93 -31.18 4.16
C GLY A 100 7.12 -31.27 3.22
N VAL A 101 8.31 -31.17 3.80
CA VAL A 101 9.58 -31.50 3.16
C VAL A 101 9.46 -32.95 2.65
N MET A 102 9.16 -33.11 1.36
CA MET A 102 9.38 -34.38 0.67
C MET A 102 10.90 -34.50 0.50
N THR A 103 11.56 -35.11 1.48
CA THR A 103 12.92 -35.61 1.33
C THR A 103 12.91 -36.65 0.22
N ARG A 104 13.21 -36.24 -1.02
CA ARG A 104 13.62 -37.16 -2.07
C ARG A 104 14.98 -37.74 -1.65
N GLU A 105 14.97 -38.91 -1.02
CA GLU A 105 16.18 -39.70 -0.85
C GLU A 105 16.77 -40.02 -2.24
N ARG A 106 17.90 -39.38 -2.55
CA ARG A 106 18.74 -39.77 -3.69
C ARG A 106 19.59 -40.96 -3.27
N LYS A 107 19.14 -42.17 -3.61
CA LYS A 107 19.94 -43.40 -3.51
C LYS A 107 21.16 -43.29 -4.44
N ARG A 108 22.34 -43.00 -3.89
CA ARG A 108 23.62 -43.10 -4.61
C ARG A 108 23.93 -44.57 -4.85
N LYS A 109 23.93 -45.01 -6.11
CA LYS A 109 24.55 -46.29 -6.52
C LYS A 109 26.07 -46.12 -6.42
N SER A 110 26.71 -46.92 -5.57
CA SER A 110 28.17 -47.09 -5.60
C SER A 110 28.58 -47.76 -6.91
N ARG A 111 29.65 -47.29 -7.52
CA ARG A 111 30.38 -48.02 -8.55
C ARG A 111 31.61 -48.63 -7.88
N HIS A 112 31.77 -49.93 -8.14
CA HIS A 112 32.88 -50.76 -7.70
C HIS A 112 34.12 -50.48 -8.54
#